data_AF-R7LCI8-F1
#
_entry.id   AF-R7LCI8-F1
#
_cell.length_a   1.000
_cell.length_b   1.000
_cell.length_c   1.000
_cell.angle_alpha   90.00
_cell.angle_beta   90.00
_cell.angle_gamma   90.00
#
_symmetry.space_group_name_H-M   'P 1'
#
loop_
_entity.id
_entity.type
_entity.pdbx_description
1 polymer ?
#
loop_
_entity_poly.entity_id
_entity_poly.type
_entity_poly.pdbx_seq_one_letter_code
_entity_poly.pdbx_strand_id
1 'polypeptide(L)'
;MQIESKEWMEKKKAVTGRIFLCFVAISILALLYFNITPMSDLSALAQKFPEIGDTMQKTFARSYKMAVSLALFLVDIVLIGPFAYISYFGDHIKPRKGSPLNSVSFFDFGLLLALWFTLTLAGLHFQLLNYVRKVHAVFLTPSAFVLFSGAAFLIWIIALLVKFYSYTSYQRKELKKYAIRF
;
A
#
# COMPACT_ATOMS: atom_id res chain seq x y z
N MET A 1 -1.82 36.33 8.67
CA MET A 1 -1.67 35.49 7.45
C MET A 1 -0.45 34.55 7.49
N GLN A 2 0.74 34.96 7.99
CA GLN A 2 1.91 34.08 8.11
C GLN A 2 1.79 32.98 9.18
N ILE A 3 1.07 33.23 10.28
CA ILE A 3 0.90 32.28 11.39
C ILE A 3 0.02 31.08 10.96
N GLU A 4 -1.12 31.32 10.31
CA GLU A 4 -2.00 30.26 9.75
C GLU A 4 -1.26 29.36 8.74
N SER A 5 -0.31 29.92 7.99
CA SER A 5 0.47 29.14 7.02
C SER A 5 1.50 28.23 7.68
N LYS A 6 2.06 28.60 8.84
CA LYS A 6 3.01 27.77 9.58
C LYS A 6 2.31 26.61 10.27
N GLU A 7 1.22 26.89 10.98
CA GLU A 7 0.44 25.88 11.69
C GLU A 7 -0.10 24.79 10.75
N TRP A 8 -0.58 25.18 9.56
CA TRP A 8 -1.01 24.22 8.53
C TRP A 8 0.14 23.32 8.04
N MET A 9 1.33 23.88 7.83
CA MET A 9 2.51 23.11 7.38
C MET A 9 2.98 22.13 8.45
N GLU A 10 2.99 22.55 9.73
CA GLU A 10 3.37 21.68 10.84
C GLU A 10 2.38 20.53 11.02
N LYS A 11 1.07 20.82 10.95
CA LYS A 11 0.03 19.79 11.02
C LYS A 11 0.16 18.78 9.88
N LYS A 12 0.40 19.25 8.65
CA LYS A 12 0.64 18.38 7.49
C LYS A 12 1.87 17.49 7.70
N LYS A 13 2.99 18.07 8.13
CA LYS A 13 4.23 17.33 8.42
C LYS A 13 4.04 16.26 9.50
N ALA A 14 3.28 16.57 10.56
CA ALA A 14 2.98 15.63 11.62
C ALA A 14 2.13 14.44 11.13
N VAL A 15 1.12 14.70 10.28
CA VAL A 15 0.29 13.64 9.66
C VAL A 15 1.15 12.75 8.77
N THR A 16 1.93 13.35 7.85
CA THR A 16 2.84 12.61 6.97
C THR A 16 3.83 11.76 7.76
N GLY A 17 4.44 12.31 8.81
CA GLY A 17 5.38 11.57 9.66
C GLY A 17 4.75 10.32 10.30
N ARG A 18 3.51 10.44 10.80
CA ARG A 18 2.79 9.29 11.40
C ARG A 18 2.47 8.22 10.37
N ILE A 19 1.97 8.61 9.20
CA ILE A 19 1.64 7.67 8.11
C ILE A 19 2.91 6.97 7.62
N PHE A 20 3.98 7.72 7.42
CA PHE A 20 5.28 7.18 7.00
C PHE A 20 5.84 6.17 8.01
N LEU A 21 5.84 6.50 9.30
CA LEU A 21 6.30 5.58 10.35
C LEU A 21 5.45 4.31 10.42
N CYS A 22 4.13 4.45 10.29
CA CYS A 22 3.21 3.31 10.26
C CYS A 22 3.50 2.40 9.05
N PHE A 23 3.69 3.00 7.87
CA PHE A 23 4.08 2.28 6.66
C PHE A 23 5.40 1.52 6.85
N VAL A 24 6.46 2.19 7.33
CA VAL A 24 7.77 1.55 7.56
C VAL A 24 7.65 0.39 8.56
N ALA A 25 6.96 0.59 9.68
CA ALA A 25 6.78 -0.44 10.68
C ALA A 25 6.04 -1.68 10.11
N ILE A 26 4.95 -1.46 9.37
CA ILE A 26 4.19 -2.56 8.77
C ILE A 26 4.99 -3.26 7.67
N SER A 27 5.72 -2.53 6.82
CA SER A 27 6.57 -3.14 5.79
C SER A 27 7.68 -4.00 6.40
N ILE A 28 8.32 -3.55 7.48
CA ILE A 28 9.30 -4.37 8.21
C ILE A 28 8.65 -5.63 8.78
N LEU A 29 7.49 -5.49 9.43
CA LEU A 29 6.76 -6.64 9.98
C LEU A 29 6.33 -7.63 8.89
N ALA A 30 5.88 -7.15 7.73
CA ALA A 30 5.52 -7.99 6.59
C ALA A 30 6.73 -8.74 6.03
N LEU A 31 7.87 -8.06 5.86
CA LEU A 31 9.12 -8.69 5.43
C LEU A 31 9.58 -9.76 6.42
N LEU A 32 9.56 -9.46 7.72
CA LEU A 32 9.87 -10.45 8.76
C LEU A 32 8.92 -11.64 8.66
N TYR A 33 7.62 -11.38 8.55
CA TYR A 33 6.58 -12.40 8.42
C TYR A 33 6.83 -13.34 7.24
N PHE A 34 7.12 -12.82 6.04
CA PHE A 34 7.44 -13.64 4.88
C PHE A 34 8.73 -14.47 5.07
N ASN A 35 9.72 -13.90 5.76
CA ASN A 35 11.02 -14.56 5.93
C ASN A 35 11.00 -15.65 7.00
N ILE A 36 10.19 -15.51 8.06
CA ILE A 36 10.04 -16.54 9.10
C ILE A 36 9.17 -17.73 8.67
N THR A 37 8.41 -17.61 7.57
CA THR A 37 7.59 -18.71 7.05
C THR A 37 8.44 -19.97 6.78
N PRO A 38 8.14 -21.13 7.38
CA PRO A 38 8.90 -22.37 7.18
C PRO A 38 8.92 -22.81 5.72
N MET A 39 10.07 -23.32 5.28
CA MET A 39 10.23 -23.87 3.92
C MET A 39 9.34 -25.10 3.68
N SER A 40 9.03 -25.85 4.74
CA SER A 40 8.11 -26.98 4.70
C SER A 40 6.71 -26.57 4.24
N ASP A 41 6.21 -25.42 4.71
CA ASP A 41 4.88 -24.94 4.31
C ASP A 41 4.86 -24.45 2.87
N LEU A 42 5.92 -23.78 2.41
CA LEU A 42 6.05 -23.34 1.02
C LEU A 42 6.17 -24.53 0.06
N SER A 43 6.88 -25.59 0.48
CA SER A 43 7.00 -26.83 -0.28
C SER A 43 5.65 -27.56 -0.35
N ALA A 44 4.94 -27.64 0.77
CA ALA A 44 3.60 -28.22 0.82
C ALA A 44 2.57 -27.42 0.00
N LEU A 45 2.71 -26.09 -0.07
CA LEU A 45 1.92 -25.25 -0.97
C LEU A 45 2.20 -25.59 -2.44
N ALA A 46 3.48 -25.71 -2.82
CA ALA A 46 3.87 -26.02 -4.19
C ALA A 46 3.33 -27.40 -4.64
N GLN A 47 3.33 -28.38 -3.74
CA GLN A 47 2.80 -29.73 -3.98
C GLN A 47 1.29 -29.77 -4.22
N LYS A 48 0.54 -28.69 -3.92
CA LYS A 48 -0.89 -28.58 -4.25
C LYS A 48 -1.14 -28.36 -5.75
N PHE A 49 -0.10 -28.08 -6.53
CA PHE A 49 -0.15 -27.88 -7.97
C PHE A 49 0.65 -28.98 -8.69
N PRO A 50 0.17 -30.25 -8.67
CA PRO A 50 0.89 -31.39 -9.24
C PRO A 50 1.09 -31.32 -10.75
N GLU A 51 0.30 -30.50 -11.45
CA GLU A 51 0.47 -30.16 -12.86
C GLU A 51 1.78 -29.42 -13.15
N ILE A 52 2.40 -28.82 -12.13
CA ILE A 52 3.70 -28.16 -12.21
C ILE A 52 4.79 -29.18 -11.87
N GLY A 53 5.77 -29.38 -12.76
CA GLY A 53 6.84 -30.37 -12.54
C GLY A 53 7.68 -30.12 -11.27
N ASP A 54 8.22 -31.19 -10.69
CA ASP A 54 8.97 -31.19 -9.41
C ASP A 54 10.06 -30.11 -9.32
N THR A 55 10.80 -29.89 -10.42
CA THR A 55 11.86 -28.89 -10.49
C THR A 55 11.31 -27.48 -10.28
N MET A 56 10.17 -27.17 -10.90
CA MET A 56 9.49 -25.87 -10.77
C MET A 56 8.91 -25.68 -9.37
N GLN A 57 8.33 -26.72 -8.78
CA GLN A 57 7.84 -26.69 -7.40
C GLN A 57 8.96 -26.40 -6.38
N LYS A 58 10.12 -27.06 -6.52
CA LYS A 58 11.30 -26.83 -5.67
C LYS A 58 11.87 -25.41 -5.84
N THR A 59 11.95 -24.93 -7.08
CA THR A 59 12.39 -23.56 -7.37
C THR A 59 11.44 -22.54 -6.77
N PHE A 60 10.13 -22.74 -6.90
CA PHE A 60 9.12 -21.88 -6.27
C PHE A 60 9.35 -21.78 -4.76
N ALA A 61 9.42 -22.90 -4.05
CA ALA A 61 9.59 -22.89 -2.59
C ALA A 61 10.87 -22.14 -2.16
N ARG A 62 11.98 -22.36 -2.86
CA ARG A 62 13.27 -21.72 -2.58
C ARG A 62 13.28 -20.22 -2.88
N SER A 63 12.66 -19.81 -3.98
CA SER A 63 12.69 -18.42 -4.45
C SER A 63 11.57 -17.56 -3.89
N TYR A 64 10.49 -18.15 -3.35
CA TYR A 64 9.28 -17.43 -2.92
C TYR A 64 9.57 -16.27 -1.98
N LYS A 65 10.35 -16.50 -0.92
CA LYS A 65 10.64 -15.46 0.10
C LYS A 65 11.37 -14.26 -0.51
N MET A 66 12.36 -14.53 -1.36
CA MET A 66 13.12 -13.49 -2.06
C MET A 66 12.25 -12.76 -3.06
N ALA A 67 11.44 -13.49 -3.84
CA ALA A 67 10.55 -12.92 -4.84
C ALA A 67 9.49 -12.01 -4.21
N VAL A 68 8.83 -12.45 -3.12
CA VAL A 68 7.82 -11.64 -2.41
C VAL A 68 8.45 -10.40 -1.78
N SER A 69 9.63 -10.53 -1.18
CA SER A 69 10.35 -9.37 -0.59
C SER A 69 10.74 -8.34 -1.65
N LEU A 70 11.24 -8.81 -2.80
CA LEU A 70 11.59 -7.95 -3.93
C LEU A 70 10.34 -7.31 -4.55
N ALA A 71 9.26 -8.07 -4.73
CA ALA A 71 8.00 -7.57 -5.24
C ALA A 71 7.45 -6.46 -4.34
N LEU A 72 7.47 -6.66 -3.02
CA LEU A 72 7.05 -5.63 -2.05
C LEU A 72 7.85 -4.34 -2.24
N PHE A 73 9.18 -4.44 -2.28
CA PHE A 73 10.06 -3.29 -2.45
C PHE A 73 9.84 -2.53 -3.77
N LEU A 74 9.73 -3.26 -4.89
CA LEU A 74 9.50 -2.66 -6.20
C LEU A 74 8.13 -1.99 -6.29
N VAL A 75 7.10 -2.64 -5.76
CA VAL A 75 5.74 -2.11 -5.76
C VAL A 75 5.66 -0.85 -4.90
N ASP A 76 6.30 -0.82 -3.73
CA ASP A 76 6.36 0.38 -2.90
C ASP A 76 6.95 1.58 -3.66
N ILE A 77 8.03 1.38 -4.42
CA ILE A 77 8.63 2.44 -5.25
C ILE A 77 7.69 2.89 -6.36
N VAL A 78 7.09 1.94 -7.08
CA VAL A 78 6.20 2.23 -8.22
C VAL A 78 4.92 2.91 -7.77
N LEU A 79 4.37 2.53 -6.62
CA LEU A 79 3.14 3.12 -6.07
C LEU A 79 3.39 4.48 -5.44
N ILE A 80 4.46 4.65 -4.67
CA ILE A 80 4.73 5.90 -3.96
C ILE A 80 5.27 6.98 -4.91
N GLY A 81 6.10 6.59 -5.89
CA GLY A 81 6.83 7.50 -6.78
C GLY A 81 5.96 8.59 -7.45
N PRO A 82 4.88 8.23 -8.17
CA PRO A 82 4.02 9.21 -8.83
C PRO A 82 3.38 10.21 -7.85
N PHE A 83 2.99 9.74 -6.65
CA PHE A 83 2.39 10.58 -5.62
C PHE A 83 3.41 11.48 -4.93
N ALA A 84 4.63 10.99 -4.71
CA ALA A 84 5.74 11.79 -4.22
C ALA A 84 6.10 12.91 -5.21
N TYR A 85 6.14 12.60 -6.50
CA TYR A 85 6.42 13.57 -7.56
C TYR A 85 5.34 14.67 -7.60
N ILE A 86 4.06 14.29 -7.63
CA ILE A 86 2.94 15.25 -7.60
C ILE A 86 3.00 16.09 -6.32
N SER A 87 3.31 15.48 -5.17
CA SER A 87 3.37 16.20 -3.90
C SER A 87 4.54 17.17 -3.84
N TYR A 88 5.70 16.83 -4.42
CA TYR A 88 6.89 17.68 -4.42
C TYR A 88 6.70 18.89 -5.33
N PHE A 89 6.33 18.66 -6.59
CA PHE A 89 6.16 19.76 -7.56
C PHE A 89 4.86 20.53 -7.35
N GLY A 90 3.82 19.89 -6.82
CA GLY A 90 2.52 20.51 -6.54
C GLY A 90 2.40 21.20 -5.19
N ASP A 91 3.46 21.25 -4.35
CA ASP A 91 3.33 21.70 -2.96
C ASP A 91 2.94 23.18 -2.81
N HIS A 92 3.29 23.98 -3.82
CA HIS A 92 2.91 25.39 -3.91
C HIS A 92 1.40 25.59 -4.21
N ILE A 93 0.70 24.55 -4.67
CA ILE A 93 -0.72 24.58 -4.98
C ILE A 93 -1.51 24.16 -3.74
N LYS A 94 -2.21 25.11 -3.10
CA LYS A 94 -2.98 24.86 -1.87
C LYS A 94 -4.46 24.54 -2.17
N PRO A 95 -5.04 23.51 -1.53
CA PRO A 95 -6.48 23.21 -1.67
C PRO A 95 -7.37 24.29 -1.07
N ARG A 96 -8.67 24.28 -1.37
CA ARG A 96 -9.65 25.22 -0.81
C ARG A 96 -9.72 25.11 0.72
N LYS A 97 -9.86 26.25 1.43
CA LYS A 97 -10.08 26.27 2.88
C LYS A 97 -11.36 25.47 3.22
N GLY A 98 -11.33 24.73 4.34
CA GLY A 98 -12.48 23.95 4.83
C GLY A 98 -12.64 22.53 4.28
N SER A 99 -11.75 22.04 3.39
CA SER A 99 -11.81 20.65 2.95
C SER A 99 -11.28 19.68 4.02
N PRO A 100 -11.93 18.51 4.22
CA PRO A 100 -11.60 17.56 5.29
C PRO A 100 -10.20 16.93 5.13
N LEU A 101 -9.64 16.92 3.91
CA LEU A 101 -8.37 16.28 3.57
C LEU A 101 -7.23 17.28 3.35
N ASN A 102 -7.37 18.48 3.90
CA ASN A 102 -6.38 19.55 3.72
C ASN A 102 -5.05 19.29 4.42
N SER A 103 -5.04 18.48 5.49
CA SER A 103 -3.82 18.06 6.18
C SER A 103 -3.14 16.85 5.56
N VAL A 104 -3.79 16.20 4.58
CA VAL A 104 -3.28 14.99 3.90
C VAL A 104 -2.71 15.42 2.55
N SER A 105 -1.45 15.11 2.29
CA SER A 105 -0.75 15.36 1.03
C SER A 105 -1.00 14.27 -0.01
N PHE A 106 -0.66 14.53 -1.28
CA PHE A 106 -0.70 13.46 -2.28
C PHE A 106 0.31 12.35 -1.95
N PHE A 107 1.47 12.70 -1.38
CA PHE A 107 2.44 11.72 -0.92
C PHE A 107 1.85 10.76 0.12
N ASP A 108 1.04 11.27 1.05
CA ASP A 108 0.36 10.43 2.05
C ASP A 108 -0.61 9.43 1.39
N PHE A 109 -1.27 9.80 0.28
CA PHE A 109 -2.09 8.85 -0.49
C PHE A 109 -1.25 7.74 -1.12
N GLY A 110 -0.06 8.06 -1.61
CA GLY A 110 0.90 7.07 -2.10
C GLY A 110 1.34 6.10 -0.99
N LEU A 111 1.68 6.64 0.19
CA LEU A 111 2.03 5.82 1.36
C LEU A 111 0.87 4.93 1.82
N LEU A 112 -0.35 5.45 1.88
CA LEU A 112 -1.55 4.67 2.24
C LEU A 112 -1.83 3.57 1.21
N LEU A 113 -1.60 3.82 -0.08
CA LEU A 113 -1.77 2.83 -1.13
C LEU A 113 -0.73 1.71 -1.03
N ALA A 114 0.54 2.07 -0.81
CA ALA A 114 1.61 1.10 -0.58
C ALA A 114 1.34 0.27 0.68
N LEU A 115 0.98 0.92 1.79
CA LEU A 115 0.59 0.26 3.03
C LEU A 115 -0.56 -0.73 2.82
N TRP A 116 -1.58 -0.31 2.08
CA TRP A 116 -2.71 -1.13 1.72
C TRP A 116 -2.31 -2.38 0.91
N PHE A 117 -1.42 -2.20 -0.07
CA PHE A 117 -0.87 -3.30 -0.86
C PHE A 117 -0.08 -4.29 0.00
N THR A 118 0.80 -3.78 0.88
CA THR A 118 1.58 -4.59 1.83
C THR A 118 0.69 -5.44 2.73
N LEU A 119 -0.34 -4.84 3.34
CA LEU A 119 -1.30 -5.56 4.17
C LEU A 119 -2.09 -6.60 3.37
N THR A 120 -2.48 -6.27 2.14
CA THR A 120 -3.19 -7.21 1.26
C THR A 120 -2.31 -8.41 0.93
N LEU A 121 -1.04 -8.18 0.57
CA LEU A 121 -0.10 -9.25 0.25
C LEU A 121 0.19 -10.14 1.47
N ALA A 122 0.38 -9.53 2.65
CA ALA A 122 0.55 -10.27 3.91
C ALA A 122 -0.69 -11.10 4.25
N GLY A 123 -1.89 -10.55 4.06
CA GLY A 123 -3.16 -11.25 4.26
C GLY A 123 -3.35 -12.42 3.28
N LEU A 124 -3.02 -12.24 2.01
CA LEU A 124 -3.06 -13.33 1.02
C LEU A 124 -2.06 -14.44 1.37
N HIS A 125 -0.84 -14.08 1.77
CA HIS A 125 0.16 -15.05 2.24
C HIS A 125 -0.36 -15.85 3.44
N PHE A 126 -1.00 -15.17 4.41
CA PHE A 126 -1.62 -15.81 5.55
C PHE A 126 -2.71 -16.81 5.15
N GLN A 127 -3.60 -16.44 4.23
CA GLN A 127 -4.65 -17.33 3.72
C GLN A 127 -4.06 -18.55 3.01
N LEU A 128 -3.02 -18.38 2.19
CA LEU A 128 -2.31 -19.49 1.53
C LEU A 128 -1.70 -20.46 2.55
N LEU A 129 -1.09 -19.95 3.62
CA LEU A 129 -0.51 -20.79 4.67
C LEU A 129 -1.57 -21.51 5.50
N ASN A 130 -2.70 -20.85 5.80
CA ASN A 130 -3.81 -21.50 6.51
C ASN A 130 -4.38 -22.66 5.70
N TYR A 131 -4.49 -22.50 4.39
CA TYR A 131 -4.93 -23.58 3.49
C TYR A 131 -4.02 -24.81 3.59
N VAL A 132 -2.70 -24.60 3.68
CA VAL A 132 -1.71 -25.69 3.81
C VAL A 132 -1.74 -26.31 5.20
N ARG A 133 -1.69 -25.48 6.25
CA ARG A 133 -1.57 -25.95 7.64
C ARG A 133 -2.87 -26.47 8.22
N LYS A 134 -4.01 -26.29 7.54
CA LYS A 134 -5.38 -26.60 8.02
C LYS A 134 -5.70 -25.98 9.39
N VAL A 135 -4.97 -24.93 9.76
CA VAL A 135 -5.20 -24.20 11.00
C VAL A 135 -6.41 -23.31 10.75
N HIS A 136 -7.56 -23.69 11.30
CA HIS A 136 -8.82 -22.92 11.22
C HIS A 136 -8.79 -21.67 12.13
N ALA A 137 -7.62 -21.03 12.30
CA ALA A 137 -7.39 -20.06 13.37
C ALA A 137 -8.12 -18.73 13.20
N VAL A 138 -8.78 -18.44 12.07
CA VAL A 138 -9.40 -17.13 11.86
C VAL A 138 -10.74 -17.21 11.14
N PHE A 139 -11.73 -16.48 11.68
CA PHE A 139 -13.07 -16.26 11.15
C PHE A 139 -13.13 -15.49 9.81
N LEU A 140 -11.99 -15.14 9.22
CA LEU A 140 -11.94 -14.41 7.95
C LEU A 140 -11.79 -15.41 6.81
N THR A 141 -12.93 -15.80 6.22
CA THR A 141 -12.92 -16.60 4.99
C THR A 141 -12.18 -15.85 3.87
N PRO A 142 -11.62 -16.54 2.87
CA PRO A 142 -10.99 -15.89 1.73
C PRO A 142 -11.91 -14.87 1.04
N SER A 143 -13.21 -15.16 0.95
CA SER A 143 -14.21 -14.25 0.40
C SER A 143 -14.39 -13.00 1.26
N ALA A 144 -14.46 -13.13 2.59
CA ALA A 144 -14.55 -11.99 3.49
C ALA A 144 -13.29 -11.11 3.42
N PHE A 145 -12.11 -11.72 3.30
CA PHE A 145 -10.85 -10.99 3.09
C PHE A 145 -10.88 -10.17 1.79
N VAL A 146 -11.27 -10.79 0.68
CA VAL A 146 -11.36 -10.10 -0.63
C VAL A 146 -12.38 -8.96 -0.59
N LEU A 147 -13.53 -9.16 0.05
CA LEU A 147 -14.56 -8.11 0.20
C LEU A 147 -14.05 -6.94 1.04
N PHE A 148 -13.46 -7.21 2.22
CA PHE A 148 -12.85 -6.18 3.05
C PHE A 148 -11.74 -5.44 2.28
N SER A 149 -10.95 -6.19 1.51
CA SER A 149 -9.87 -5.66 0.70
C SER A 149 -10.36 -4.74 -0.41
N GLY A 150 -11.36 -5.18 -1.17
CA GLY A 150 -12.02 -4.34 -2.18
C GLY A 150 -12.66 -3.08 -1.57
N ALA A 151 -13.33 -3.20 -0.43
CA ALA A 151 -13.97 -2.07 0.24
C ALA A 151 -12.95 -1.02 0.73
N ALA A 152 -11.85 -1.45 1.35
CA ALA A 152 -10.79 -0.55 1.81
C ALA A 152 -10.13 0.19 0.62
N PHE A 153 -9.90 -0.51 -0.50
CA PHE A 153 -9.38 0.12 -1.70
C PHE A 153 -10.37 1.14 -2.31
N LEU A 154 -11.67 0.82 -2.31
CA LEU A 154 -12.71 1.75 -2.77
C LEU A 154 -12.75 3.02 -1.90
N ILE A 155 -12.65 2.87 -0.58
CA ILE A 155 -12.57 4.01 0.35
C ILE A 155 -11.34 4.88 0.03
N TRP A 156 -10.20 4.26 -0.25
CA TRP A 156 -9.00 5.00 -0.66
C TRP A 156 -9.22 5.78 -1.97
N ILE A 157 -9.86 5.18 -2.99
CA ILE A 157 -10.23 5.87 -4.24
C ILE A 157 -11.13 7.07 -3.95
N ILE A 158 -12.18 6.89 -3.15
CA ILE A 158 -13.11 7.97 -2.80
C ILE A 158 -12.37 9.10 -2.08
N ALA A 159 -11.50 8.77 -1.12
CA ALA A 159 -10.71 9.77 -0.42
C ALA A 159 -9.76 10.52 -1.36
N LEU A 160 -9.13 9.84 -2.32
CA LEU A 160 -8.29 10.47 -3.33
C LEU A 160 -9.09 11.41 -4.24
N LEU A 161 -10.29 11.01 -4.64
CA LEU A 161 -11.20 11.87 -5.42
C LEU A 161 -11.60 13.11 -4.62
N VAL A 162 -12.01 12.95 -3.36
CA VAL A 162 -12.33 14.09 -2.48
C VAL A 162 -11.12 15.00 -2.35
N LYS A 163 -9.90 14.45 -2.20
CA LYS A 163 -8.67 15.23 -2.18
C LYS A 163 -8.48 15.99 -3.49
N PHE A 164 -8.64 15.35 -4.64
CA PHE A 164 -8.47 15.99 -5.94
C PHE A 164 -9.51 17.12 -6.16
N TYR A 165 -10.76 16.92 -5.76
CA TYR A 165 -11.83 17.92 -5.89
C TYR A 165 -11.79 19.02 -4.82
N SER A 166 -10.99 18.88 -3.76
CA SER A 166 -10.68 19.97 -2.83
C SER A 166 -9.96 21.14 -3.52
N TYR A 167 -9.26 20.88 -4.62
CA TYR A 167 -8.65 21.90 -5.48
C TYR A 167 -9.70 22.50 -6.43
N THR A 168 -9.54 23.77 -6.78
CA THR A 168 -10.37 24.42 -7.82
C THR A 168 -10.08 23.86 -9.21
N SER A 169 -10.97 24.09 -10.17
CA SER A 169 -10.77 23.61 -11.56
C SER A 169 -9.46 24.10 -12.18
N TYR A 170 -9.03 25.33 -11.88
CA TYR A 170 -7.75 25.87 -12.34
C TYR A 170 -6.57 25.15 -11.67
N GLN A 171 -6.58 25.00 -10.35
CA GLN A 171 -5.54 24.30 -9.61
C GLN A 171 -5.38 22.84 -10.02
N ARG A 172 -6.50 22.16 -10.35
CA ARG A 172 -6.46 20.78 -10.88
C ARG A 172 -5.77 20.72 -12.25
N LYS A 173 -5.99 21.71 -13.12
CA LYS A 173 -5.27 21.79 -14.41
C LYS A 173 -3.77 21.98 -14.21
N GLU A 174 -3.37 22.81 -13.24
CA GLU A 174 -1.97 22.98 -12.87
C GLU A 174 -1.37 21.69 -12.29
N LEU A 175 -2.05 21.04 -11.34
CA LEU A 175 -1.62 19.75 -10.78
C LEU A 175 -1.47 18.65 -11.84
N LYS A 176 -2.34 18.63 -12.85
CA LYS A 176 -2.29 17.66 -13.96
C LYS A 176 -0.99 17.77 -14.78
N LYS A 177 -0.27 18.90 -14.74
CA LYS A 177 1.04 19.04 -15.40
C LYS A 177 2.10 18.17 -14.74
N TYR A 178 1.96 17.91 -13.44
CA TYR A 178 2.88 17.08 -12.65
C TYR A 178 2.43 15.63 -12.54
N ALA A 179 1.29 15.26 -13.14
CA ALA A 179 0.90 13.86 -13.22
C ALA A 179 1.80 13.15 -14.24
N ILE A 180 2.45 12.07 -13.82
CA ILE A 180 3.24 11.22 -14.72
C ILE A 180 2.29 10.65 -15.77
N ARG A 181 2.59 10.91 -17.04
CA ARG A 181 1.87 10.33 -18.19
C ARG A 181 2.73 9.18 -18.72
N PHE A 182 2.13 8.00 -18.79
CA PHE A 182 2.68 6.85 -19.49
C PHE A 182 2.13 6.82 -20.92
#